data_AF-A0AAU4XBQ5-F1
#
_entry.id   AF-A0AAU4XBQ5-F1
#
_cell.length_a   1.000
_cell.length_b   1.000
_cell.length_c   1.000
_cell.angle_alpha   90.00
_cell.angle_beta   90.00
_cell.angle_gamma   90.00
#
_symmetry.space_group_name_H-M   'P 1'
#
loop_
_entity.id
_entity.type
_entity.pdbx_description
1 polymer ?
#
loop_
_entity_poly.entity_id
_entity_poly.type
_entity_poly.pdbx_seq_one_letter_code
_entity_poly.pdbx_strand_id
1 'polypeptide(L)'
;MGPDRETRERAATGATATTRPRTRLDQPLPPRRRLVPEWDPEAFGRLSERIARFLGTGRFIVWMTVVIIVWLVWNIAAPRHLRFDPYPFIFLTLMLSLQASYAAPLILLAQNRQDDRDRVNLEQDRKQNERSIADTEYLTREIAALRMGLGEVATRDWIRSEFQDLIRELEEHRADRRVVFPAERPPRRDVGDR
;
A
#
# COMPACT_ATOMS: atom_id res chain seq x y z
N MET A 1 -71.18 33.49 -49.73
CA MET A 1 -72.13 32.48 -49.23
C MET A 1 -71.53 31.13 -49.63
N GLY A 2 -71.06 30.36 -48.66
CA GLY A 2 -70.45 29.04 -48.87
C GLY A 2 -71.48 27.96 -49.26
N PRO A 3 -71.18 26.64 -49.13
CA PRO A 3 -70.09 26.10 -48.32
C PRO A 3 -69.39 24.81 -48.86
N ASP A 4 -68.28 24.53 -48.19
CA ASP A 4 -67.83 23.25 -47.61
C ASP A 4 -67.75 21.94 -48.42
N ARG A 5 -66.48 21.50 -48.52
CA ARG A 5 -65.89 20.27 -47.98
C ARG A 5 -65.91 18.95 -48.76
N GLU A 6 -64.67 18.46 -48.85
CA GLU A 6 -64.22 17.08 -48.68
C GLU A 6 -64.47 16.11 -49.83
N THR A 7 -63.41 15.87 -50.60
CA THR A 7 -63.02 14.48 -50.89
C THR A 7 -61.51 14.37 -50.98
N ARG A 8 -61.05 13.39 -50.22
CA ARG A 8 -59.69 13.06 -49.85
C ARG A 8 -59.12 12.18 -50.96
N GLU A 9 -58.04 12.58 -51.61
CA GLU A 9 -57.25 11.63 -52.40
C GLU A 9 -55.77 11.74 -52.06
N ARG A 10 -55.24 10.58 -51.66
CA ARG A 10 -53.90 10.36 -51.15
C ARG A 10 -52.96 10.21 -52.34
N ALA A 11 -51.85 10.95 -52.35
CA ALA A 11 -50.65 10.50 -53.04
C ALA A 11 -49.43 11.01 -52.29
N ALA A 12 -48.69 10.05 -51.74
CA ALA A 12 -47.44 10.24 -51.04
C ALA A 12 -46.38 10.76 -52.01
N THR A 13 -45.58 11.75 -51.61
CA THR A 13 -44.25 11.95 -52.20
C THR A 13 -43.30 12.55 -51.17
N GLY A 14 -42.44 11.67 -50.63
CA GLY A 14 -41.04 11.96 -50.37
C GLY A 14 -40.73 13.09 -49.41
N ALA A 15 -40.87 12.83 -48.11
CA ALA A 15 -40.09 13.54 -47.11
C ALA A 15 -38.59 13.36 -47.42
N THR A 16 -37.91 14.42 -47.82
CA THR A 16 -36.46 14.52 -47.89
C THR A 16 -35.87 14.57 -46.47
N ALA A 17 -36.00 13.46 -45.74
CA ALA A 17 -35.20 13.24 -44.54
C ALA A 17 -33.79 12.82 -45.00
N THR A 18 -32.92 13.81 -45.14
CA THR A 18 -31.48 13.58 -45.28
C THR A 18 -31.05 12.71 -44.09
N THR A 19 -30.78 11.44 -44.36
CA THR A 19 -30.32 10.50 -43.34
C THR A 19 -28.94 10.97 -42.89
N ARG A 20 -28.88 11.71 -41.78
CA ARG A 20 -27.61 11.96 -41.09
C ARG A 20 -27.07 10.58 -40.67
N PRO A 21 -25.87 10.18 -41.10
CA PRO A 21 -25.30 8.92 -40.66
C PRO A 21 -25.16 8.98 -39.14
N ARG A 22 -25.87 8.08 -38.45
CA ARG A 22 -25.76 7.90 -37.01
C ARG A 22 -24.38 7.34 -36.72
N THR A 23 -23.47 8.18 -36.26
CA THR A 23 -22.16 7.75 -35.75
C THR A 23 -22.41 6.80 -34.58
N ARG A 24 -22.15 5.50 -34.78
CA ARG A 24 -22.26 4.50 -33.71
C ARG A 24 -21.19 4.81 -32.66
N LEU A 25 -21.61 5.07 -31.42
CA LEU A 25 -20.72 5.32 -30.28
C LEU A 25 -19.96 4.06 -29.80
N ASP A 26 -20.27 2.89 -30.35
CA ASP A 26 -19.66 1.60 -29.95
C ASP A 26 -18.31 1.30 -30.61
N GLN A 27 -17.81 2.17 -31.49
CA GLN A 27 -16.48 1.98 -32.08
C GLN A 27 -15.44 2.72 -31.26
N PRO A 28 -14.45 2.02 -30.65
CA PRO A 28 -13.34 2.70 -30.01
C PRO A 28 -12.63 3.54 -31.07
N LEU A 29 -12.63 4.85 -30.84
CA LEU A 29 -12.01 5.83 -31.72
C LEU A 29 -10.54 5.44 -31.92
N PRO A 30 -10.04 5.30 -33.16
CA PRO A 30 -8.64 4.96 -33.40
C PRO A 30 -7.77 6.00 -32.68
N PRO A 31 -6.72 5.57 -31.95
CA PRO A 31 -5.91 6.47 -31.15
C PRO A 31 -5.35 7.55 -32.07
N ARG A 32 -5.76 8.80 -31.83
CA ARG A 32 -5.18 9.98 -32.47
C ARG A 32 -3.67 9.85 -32.34
N ARG A 33 -2.96 9.73 -33.47
CA ARG A 33 -1.50 9.80 -33.54
C ARG A 33 -1.07 11.07 -32.82
N ARG A 34 -0.61 10.91 -31.58
CA ARG A 34 -0.09 12.01 -30.78
C ARG A 34 1.29 12.33 -31.37
N LEU A 35 1.42 13.53 -31.92
CA LEU A 35 2.68 14.11 -32.43
C LEU A 35 3.56 14.67 -31.30
N VAL A 36 3.27 14.34 -30.04
CA VAL A 36 4.17 14.67 -28.93
C VAL A 36 5.29 13.63 -28.93
N PRO A 37 6.57 14.05 -28.95
CA PRO A 37 7.68 13.14 -28.69
C PRO A 37 7.41 12.40 -27.38
N GLU A 38 7.43 11.07 -27.43
CA GLU A 38 7.31 10.25 -26.25
C GLU A 38 8.62 10.43 -25.45
N TRP A 39 8.62 11.40 -24.53
CA TRP A 39 9.70 11.59 -23.59
C TRP A 39 9.80 10.32 -22.75
N ASP A 40 10.82 9.50 -23.00
CA ASP A 40 11.06 8.25 -22.29
C ASP A 40 11.21 8.52 -20.78
N PRO A 41 10.16 8.24 -19.97
CA PRO A 41 10.17 8.52 -18.55
C PRO A 41 11.17 7.64 -17.80
N GLU A 42 11.62 6.53 -18.41
CA GLU A 42 12.56 5.58 -17.82
C GLU A 42 14.01 6.09 -17.91
N ALA A 43 14.37 6.75 -19.01
CA ALA A 43 15.66 7.42 -19.14
C ALA A 43 15.81 8.59 -18.17
N PHE A 44 14.78 9.45 -18.08
CA PHE A 44 14.74 10.55 -17.12
C PHE A 44 14.72 10.02 -15.68
N GLY A 45 13.98 8.94 -15.41
CA GLY A 45 13.90 8.33 -14.08
C GLY A 45 15.24 7.83 -13.55
N ARG A 46 16.03 7.16 -14.40
CA ARG A 46 17.39 6.70 -14.07
C ARG A 46 18.39 7.85 -13.87
N LEU A 47 18.30 8.89 -14.71
CA LEU A 47 19.13 10.09 -14.56
C LEU A 47 18.80 10.80 -13.25
N SER A 48 17.53 11.02 -12.95
CA SER A 48 17.07 11.65 -11.72
C SER A 48 17.46 10.85 -10.48
N GLU A 49 17.45 9.52 -10.51
CA GLU A 49 17.91 8.69 -9.39
C GLU A 49 19.41 8.80 -9.13
N ARG A 50 20.21 8.95 -10.19
CA ARG A 50 21.65 9.20 -10.07
C ARG A 50 21.92 10.61 -9.53
N ILE A 51 21.18 11.60 -10.01
CA ILE A 51 21.25 12.99 -9.53
C ILE A 51 20.80 13.08 -8.06
N ALA A 52 19.72 12.42 -7.67
CA ALA A 52 19.22 12.42 -6.29
C ALA A 52 20.25 11.83 -5.30
N ARG A 53 20.88 10.70 -5.63
CA ARG A 53 21.96 10.14 -4.81
C ARG A 53 23.18 11.05 -4.72
N PHE A 54 23.46 11.80 -5.79
CA PHE A 54 24.60 12.72 -5.85
C PHE A 54 24.35 14.02 -5.05
N LEU A 55 23.18 14.64 -5.22
CA LEU A 55 22.78 15.87 -4.51
C LEU A 55 22.49 15.63 -3.02
N GLY A 56 21.97 14.46 -2.66
CA GLY A 56 21.67 14.10 -1.27
C GLY A 56 22.90 13.81 -0.40
N THR A 57 24.09 13.75 -1.00
CA THR A 57 25.34 13.48 -0.27
C THR A 57 26.18 14.75 -0.12
N GLY A 58 26.76 15.01 1.07
CA GLY A 58 27.63 16.17 1.32
C GLY A 58 28.88 16.29 0.41
N ARG A 59 29.17 15.23 -0.36
CA ARG A 59 30.23 15.19 -1.39
C ARG A 59 30.04 16.22 -2.50
N PHE A 60 28.79 16.58 -2.86
CA PHE A 60 28.54 17.61 -3.88
C PHE A 60 29.09 18.98 -3.47
N ILE A 61 28.82 19.37 -2.22
CA ILE A 61 29.27 20.66 -1.67
C ILE A 61 30.80 20.72 -1.66
N VAL A 62 31.46 19.65 -1.20
CA VAL A 62 32.92 19.56 -1.20
C VAL A 62 33.49 19.73 -2.61
N TRP A 63 32.92 19.06 -3.61
CA TRP A 63 33.40 19.17 -4.98
C TRP A 63 33.20 20.56 -5.57
N MET A 64 32.04 21.18 -5.34
CA MET A 64 31.77 22.56 -5.76
C MET A 64 32.74 23.56 -5.13
N THR A 65 33.03 23.43 -3.84
CA THR A 65 34.02 24.27 -3.14
C THR A 65 35.41 24.10 -3.75
N VAL A 66 35.84 22.87 -4.04
CA VAL A 66 37.14 22.61 -4.68
C VAL A 66 37.23 23.28 -6.04
N VAL A 67 36.19 23.17 -6.88
CA VAL A 67 36.17 23.82 -8.20
C VAL A 67 36.28 25.33 -8.09
N ILE A 68 35.54 25.97 -7.17
CA ILE A 68 35.62 27.41 -6.92
C ILE A 68 37.02 27.82 -6.46
N ILE A 69 37.61 27.07 -5.52
CA ILE A 69 38.97 27.34 -5.03
C ILE A 69 39.99 27.21 -6.16
N VAL A 70 39.92 26.15 -6.97
CA VAL A 70 40.83 25.93 -8.11
C VAL A 70 40.71 27.08 -9.11
N TRP A 71 39.49 27.53 -9.42
CA TRP A 71 39.26 28.67 -10.32
C TRP A 71 39.85 29.97 -9.77
N LEU A 72 39.66 30.21 -8.48
CA LEU A 72 40.18 31.40 -7.78
C LEU A 72 41.71 31.38 -7.78
N VAL A 73 42.33 30.26 -7.39
CA VAL A 73 43.78 30.07 -7.37
C VAL A 73 44.36 30.23 -8.77
N TRP A 74 43.73 29.65 -9.80
CA TRP A 74 44.15 29.80 -11.18
C TRP A 74 44.16 31.28 -11.60
N ASN A 75 43.08 32.03 -11.34
CA ASN A 75 43.00 33.43 -11.75
C ASN A 75 43.90 34.38 -10.95
N ILE A 76 44.25 34.04 -9.70
CA ILE A 76 45.20 34.82 -8.88
C ILE A 76 46.65 34.50 -9.23
N ALA A 77 47.00 33.21 -9.31
CA ALA A 77 48.37 32.74 -9.54
C ALA A 77 48.80 32.83 -11.01
N ALA A 78 47.86 32.91 -11.96
CA ALA A 78 48.18 33.05 -13.37
C ALA A 78 48.90 34.39 -13.66
N PRO A 79 49.94 34.37 -14.51
CA PRO A 79 50.54 35.58 -15.07
C PRO A 79 49.49 36.46 -15.77
N ARG A 80 49.70 37.79 -15.80
CA ARG A 80 48.71 38.76 -16.33
C ARG A 80 48.19 38.46 -17.74
N HIS A 81 48.94 37.73 -18.56
CA HIS A 81 48.56 37.33 -19.91
C HIS A 81 47.68 36.07 -19.99
N LEU A 82 47.58 35.27 -18.92
CA LEU A 82 46.77 34.04 -18.83
C LEU A 82 45.60 34.18 -17.84
N ARG A 83 45.39 35.36 -17.26
CA ARG A 83 44.26 35.64 -16.37
C ARG A 83 42.99 35.71 -17.20
N PHE A 84 42.18 34.67 -17.10
CA PHE A 84 40.93 34.55 -17.84
C PHE A 84 39.82 35.42 -17.20
N ASP A 85 39.84 35.59 -15.88
CA ASP A 85 38.83 36.30 -15.10
C ASP A 85 39.49 37.15 -13.97
N PRO A 86 39.96 38.38 -14.27
CA PRO A 86 40.51 39.30 -13.28
C PRO A 86 39.47 39.74 -12.23
N TYR A 87 39.93 40.17 -11.05
CA TYR A 87 39.06 40.77 -10.03
C TYR A 87 38.20 41.89 -10.65
N PRO A 88 36.86 41.84 -10.55
CA PRO A 88 36.02 41.17 -9.54
C PRO A 88 35.45 39.76 -9.90
N PHE A 89 36.06 38.99 -10.79
CA PHE A 89 35.63 37.63 -11.19
C PHE A 89 34.22 37.59 -11.83
N ILE A 90 34.04 38.31 -12.93
CA ILE A 90 32.76 38.46 -13.61
C ILE A 90 32.27 37.13 -14.19
N PHE A 91 33.16 36.29 -14.73
CA PHE A 91 32.77 35.02 -15.33
C PHE A 91 32.31 34.02 -14.28
N LEU A 92 33.03 33.93 -13.16
CA LEU A 92 32.61 33.09 -12.03
C LEU A 92 31.23 33.53 -11.51
N THR A 93 31.02 34.84 -11.38
CA THR A 93 29.74 35.40 -10.93
C THR A 93 28.61 35.05 -11.90
N LEU A 94 28.80 35.29 -13.19
CA LEU A 94 27.82 34.97 -14.23
C LEU A 94 27.48 33.48 -14.26
N MET A 95 28.49 32.61 -14.13
CA MET A 95 28.29 31.17 -14.10
C MET A 95 27.50 30.72 -12.86
N LEU A 96 27.79 31.27 -11.68
CA LEU A 96 27.02 30.97 -10.47
C LEU A 96 25.58 31.49 -10.55
N SER A 97 25.36 32.68 -11.11
CA SER A 97 24.01 33.21 -11.33
C SER A 97 23.20 32.34 -12.30
N LEU A 98 23.82 31.90 -13.39
CA LEU A 98 23.20 30.98 -14.35
C LEU A 98 22.93 29.61 -13.70
N GLN A 99 23.87 29.10 -12.92
CA GLN A 99 23.71 27.83 -12.20
C GLN A 99 22.48 27.88 -11.29
N ALA A 100 22.32 28.94 -10.50
CA ALA A 100 21.15 29.12 -9.63
C ALA A 100 19.85 29.19 -10.44
N SER A 101 19.85 29.94 -11.55
CA SER A 101 18.67 30.10 -12.42
C SER A 101 18.22 28.78 -13.06
N TYR A 102 19.15 27.91 -13.48
CA TYR A 102 18.82 26.61 -14.05
C TYR A 102 18.59 25.52 -13.01
N ALA A 103 19.15 25.67 -11.80
CA ALA A 103 18.91 24.75 -10.69
C ALA A 103 17.44 24.77 -10.24
N ALA A 104 16.81 25.95 -10.16
CA ALA A 104 15.42 26.08 -9.71
C ALA A 104 14.42 25.22 -10.51
N PRO A 105 14.35 25.28 -11.86
CA PRO A 105 13.43 24.43 -12.63
C PRO A 105 13.80 22.95 -12.58
N LEU A 106 15.09 22.60 -12.49
CA LEU A 106 15.51 21.21 -12.32
C LEU A 106 15.08 20.65 -10.96
N ILE A 107 15.19 21.44 -9.89
CA ILE A 107 14.74 21.08 -8.56
C ILE A 107 13.21 20.89 -8.57
N LEU A 108 12.46 21.80 -9.20
CA LEU A 108 11.00 21.66 -9.33
C LEU A 108 10.60 20.39 -10.08
N LEU A 109 11.30 20.02 -11.15
CA LEU A 109 11.07 18.77 -11.87
C LEU A 109 11.40 17.54 -11.02
N ALA A 110 12.47 17.61 -10.22
CA ALA A 110 12.83 16.55 -9.29
C ALA A 110 11.80 16.40 -8.17
N GLN A 111 11.28 17.52 -7.65
CA GLN A 111 10.25 17.59 -6.61
C GLN A 111 8.92 17.01 -7.09
N ASN A 112 8.39 17.44 -8.24
CA ASN A 112 7.13 16.91 -8.79
C ASN A 112 7.15 15.36 -8.88
N ARG A 113 8.30 14.78 -9.25
CA ARG A 113 8.45 13.33 -9.35
C ARG A 113 8.62 12.64 -8.00
N GLN A 114 9.15 13.33 -6.99
CA GLN A 114 9.14 12.84 -5.61
C GLN A 114 7.72 12.83 -5.06
N ASP A 115 6.98 13.92 -5.25
CA ASP A 115 5.59 14.06 -4.81
C ASP A 115 4.67 12.98 -5.44
N ASP A 116 4.85 12.67 -6.72
CA ASP A 116 4.11 11.61 -7.40
C ASP A 116 4.38 10.21 -6.78
N ARG A 117 5.64 9.91 -6.45
CA ARG A 117 6.00 8.64 -5.78
C ARG A 117 5.46 8.60 -4.35
N ASP A 118 5.59 9.70 -3.62
CA ASP A 118 5.13 9.80 -2.24
C ASP A 118 3.61 9.65 -2.17
N ARG A 119 2.88 10.19 -3.15
CA ARG A 119 1.44 9.96 -3.29
C ARG A 119 1.10 8.47 -3.49
N VAL A 120 1.80 7.78 -4.39
CA VAL A 120 1.56 6.35 -4.63
C VAL A 120 1.84 5.52 -3.36
N ASN A 121 2.95 5.81 -2.69
CA ASN A 121 3.30 5.14 -1.42
C ASN A 121 2.22 5.40 -0.36
N LEU A 122 1.76 6.64 -0.19
CA LEU A 122 0.69 6.99 0.74
C LEU A 122 -0.63 6.27 0.42
N GLU A 123 -1.00 6.13 -0.85
CA GLU A 123 -2.19 5.39 -1.27
C GLU A 123 -2.05 3.89 -0.99
N GLN A 124 -0.87 3.31 -1.16
CA GLN A 124 -0.59 1.91 -0.81
C GLN A 124 -0.63 1.68 0.70
N ASP A 125 -0.03 2.57 1.49
CA ASP A 125 -0.03 2.48 2.96
C ASP A 125 -1.44 2.58 3.51
N ARG A 126 -2.28 3.47 2.96
CA ARG A 126 -3.71 3.54 3.33
C ARG A 126 -4.43 2.22 3.08
N LYS A 127 -4.26 1.62 1.89
CA LYS A 127 -4.88 0.32 1.56
C LYS A 127 -4.36 -0.80 2.45
N GLN A 128 -3.07 -0.81 2.78
CA GLN A 128 -2.50 -1.79 3.71
C GLN A 128 -3.07 -1.61 5.11
N ASN A 129 -3.21 -0.37 5.59
CA ASN A 129 -3.79 -0.08 6.90
C ASN A 129 -5.26 -0.49 6.99
N GLU A 130 -6.06 -0.20 5.96
CA GLU A 130 -7.45 -0.68 5.87
C GLU A 130 -7.55 -2.20 5.95
N ARG A 131 -6.68 -2.92 5.22
CA ARG A 131 -6.61 -4.40 5.30
C ARG A 131 -6.19 -4.88 6.68
N SER A 132 -5.18 -4.25 7.29
CA SER A 132 -4.71 -4.60 8.62
C SER A 132 -5.79 -4.41 9.68
N ILE A 133 -6.60 -3.35 9.56
CA ILE A 133 -7.75 -3.13 10.45
C ILE A 133 -8.79 -4.23 10.24
N ALA A 134 -9.14 -4.56 9.00
CA ALA A 134 -10.09 -5.63 8.69
C ALA A 134 -9.61 -7.00 9.19
N ASP A 135 -8.33 -7.32 9.02
CA ASP A 135 -7.72 -8.57 9.52
C ASP A 135 -7.76 -8.61 11.06
N THR A 136 -7.49 -7.48 11.72
CA THR A 136 -7.57 -7.39 13.18
C THR A 136 -9.00 -7.57 13.68
N GLU A 137 -9.98 -6.97 13.01
CA GLU A 137 -11.40 -7.15 13.33
C GLU A 137 -11.85 -8.60 13.11
N TYR A 138 -11.41 -9.21 12.02
CA TYR A 138 -11.69 -10.62 11.72
C TYR A 138 -11.10 -11.54 12.79
N LEU A 139 -9.81 -11.39 13.12
CA LEU A 139 -9.16 -12.16 14.18
C LEU A 139 -9.83 -11.95 15.55
N THR A 140 -10.23 -10.72 15.86
CA THR A 140 -10.93 -10.42 17.12
C THR A 140 -12.28 -11.13 17.19
N ARG A 141 -13.04 -11.14 16.08
CA ARG A 141 -14.31 -11.86 15.99
C ARG A 141 -14.10 -13.37 16.08
N GLU A 142 -13.07 -13.91 15.43
CA GLU A 142 -12.73 -15.32 15.47
C GLU A 142 -12.30 -15.77 16.86
N ILE A 143 -11.48 -14.97 17.56
CA ILE A 143 -11.10 -15.22 18.96
C ILE A 143 -12.32 -15.15 19.88
N ALA A 144 -13.24 -14.22 19.65
CA ALA A 144 -14.48 -14.15 20.42
C ALA A 144 -15.36 -15.39 20.21
N ALA A 145 -15.49 -15.86 18.97
CA ALA A 145 -16.21 -17.09 18.63
C ALA A 145 -15.54 -18.33 19.23
N LEU A 146 -14.21 -18.44 19.12
CA LEU A 146 -13.41 -19.50 19.73
C LEU A 146 -13.57 -19.50 21.26
N ARG A 147 -13.55 -18.32 21.89
CA ARG A 147 -13.77 -18.16 23.34
C ARG A 147 -15.17 -18.63 23.75
N MET A 148 -16.21 -18.33 22.97
CA MET A 148 -17.57 -18.80 23.24
C MET A 148 -17.65 -20.33 23.09
N GLY A 149 -17.12 -20.91 22.00
CA GLY A 149 -17.11 -22.35 21.79
C GLY A 149 -16.31 -23.12 22.85
N LEU A 150 -15.14 -22.60 23.25
CA LEU A 150 -14.37 -23.17 24.37
C LEU A 150 -15.06 -22.92 25.72
N GLY A 151 -15.75 -21.79 25.90
CA GLY A 151 -16.51 -21.49 27.11
C GLY A 151 -17.66 -22.46 27.34
N GLU A 152 -18.33 -22.91 26.27
CA GLU A 152 -19.39 -23.91 26.33
C GLU A 152 -18.83 -25.32 26.62
N VAL A 153 -17.74 -25.72 25.96
CA VAL A 153 -17.15 -27.07 26.08
C VAL A 153 -16.28 -27.23 27.33
N ALA A 154 -15.67 -26.17 27.85
CA ALA A 154 -14.83 -26.19 29.04
C ALA A 154 -15.53 -25.56 30.26
N THR A 155 -16.84 -25.81 30.43
CA THR A 155 -17.50 -25.39 31.67
C THR A 155 -16.96 -26.23 32.83
N ARG A 156 -16.60 -25.58 33.94
CA ARG A 156 -16.11 -26.21 35.19
C ARG A 156 -16.94 -27.43 35.60
N ASP A 157 -18.24 -27.40 35.35
CA ASP A 157 -19.16 -28.48 35.70
C ASP A 157 -19.04 -29.70 34.78
N TRP A 158 -18.74 -29.53 33.48
CA TRP A 158 -18.45 -30.65 32.57
C TRP A 158 -17.09 -31.29 32.89
N ILE A 159 -16.05 -30.46 33.08
CA ILE A 159 -14.73 -30.98 33.51
C ILE A 159 -14.85 -31.70 34.86
N ARG A 160 -15.70 -31.19 35.76
CA ARG A 160 -15.95 -31.82 37.06
C ARG A 160 -16.74 -33.11 36.93
N SER A 161 -17.78 -33.17 36.10
CA SER A 161 -18.53 -34.42 35.89
C SER A 161 -17.63 -35.49 35.28
N GLU A 162 -16.81 -35.14 34.30
CA GLU A 162 -15.92 -36.10 33.64
C GLU A 162 -14.80 -36.58 34.58
N PHE A 163 -14.26 -35.69 35.41
CA PHE A 163 -13.34 -36.10 36.48
C PHE A 163 -14.01 -37.02 37.49
N GLN A 164 -15.27 -36.77 37.86
CA GLN A 164 -15.99 -37.61 38.81
C GLN A 164 -16.34 -38.97 38.22
N ASP A 165 -16.76 -39.03 36.96
CA ASP A 165 -17.04 -40.28 36.26
C ASP A 165 -15.76 -41.12 36.11
N LEU A 166 -14.63 -40.53 35.72
CA LEU A 166 -13.34 -41.21 35.68
C LEU A 166 -12.89 -41.74 37.06
N ILE A 167 -13.08 -40.95 38.13
CA ILE A 167 -12.77 -41.39 39.50
C ILE A 167 -13.68 -42.55 39.92
N ARG A 168 -14.97 -42.47 39.61
CA ARG A 168 -15.94 -43.50 39.93
C ARG A 168 -15.62 -44.81 39.20
N GLU A 169 -15.27 -44.74 37.92
CA GLU A 169 -14.87 -45.90 37.13
C GLU A 169 -13.61 -46.58 37.72
N LEU A 170 -12.62 -45.79 38.16
CA LEU A 170 -11.44 -46.30 38.85
C LEU A 170 -11.75 -46.93 40.22
N GLU A 171 -12.69 -46.35 40.98
CA GLU A 171 -13.14 -46.92 42.26
C GLU A 171 -13.89 -48.23 42.05
N GLU A 172 -14.76 -48.33 41.05
CA GLU A 172 -15.46 -49.56 40.70
C GLU A 172 -14.47 -50.65 40.29
N HIS A 173 -13.50 -50.35 39.44
CA HIS A 173 -12.44 -51.30 39.09
C HIS A 173 -11.61 -51.74 40.30
N ARG A 174 -11.36 -50.83 41.26
CA ARG A 174 -10.64 -51.16 42.50
C ARG A 174 -11.50 -51.96 43.47
N ALA A 175 -12.80 -51.67 43.54
CA ALA A 175 -13.75 -52.39 44.37
C ALA A 175 -13.94 -53.81 43.86
N ASP A 176 -14.14 -53.98 42.55
CA ASP A 176 -14.24 -55.28 41.90
C ASP A 176 -12.96 -56.12 42.14
N ARG A 177 -11.79 -55.48 42.03
CA ARG A 177 -10.50 -56.08 42.40
C ARG A 177 -10.34 -56.38 43.89
N ARG A 178 -11.07 -55.70 44.79
CA ARG A 178 -11.13 -56.03 46.24
C ARG A 178 -12.12 -57.16 46.54
N VAL A 179 -13.22 -57.28 45.79
CA VAL A 179 -14.17 -58.39 45.96
C VAL A 179 -13.52 -59.72 45.58
N VAL A 180 -12.63 -59.70 44.59
CA VAL A 180 -11.80 -60.88 44.23
C VAL A 180 -10.80 -61.26 45.33
N PHE A 181 -10.46 -60.36 46.26
CA PHE A 181 -9.57 -60.64 47.41
C PHE A 181 -10.19 -60.22 48.75
N PRO A 182 -11.14 -61.00 49.33
CA PRO A 182 -11.72 -60.69 50.62
C PRO A 182 -10.67 -60.80 51.74
N ALA A 183 -10.48 -59.72 52.51
CA ALA A 183 -9.65 -59.72 53.70
C ALA A 183 -10.28 -60.59 54.80
N GLU A 184 -9.55 -61.61 55.26
CA GLU A 184 -9.94 -62.50 56.35
C GLU A 184 -10.33 -61.71 57.60
N ARG A 185 -11.57 -61.89 58.10
CA ARG A 185 -12.01 -61.31 59.37
C ARG A 185 -11.41 -62.10 60.54
N PRO A 186 -10.83 -61.45 61.57
CA PRO A 186 -10.29 -62.17 62.72
C PRO A 186 -11.43 -62.74 63.59
N PRO A 187 -11.21 -63.88 64.28
CA PRO A 187 -12.28 -64.61 64.94
C PRO A 187 -12.76 -63.88 66.20
N ARG A 188 -14.09 -63.78 66.31
CA ARG A 188 -14.81 -63.14 67.40
C ARG A 188 -14.70 -64.00 68.66
N ARG A 189 -14.14 -63.45 69.72
CA ARG A 189 -14.00 -64.11 71.03
C ARG A 189 -15.29 -63.87 71.81
N ASP A 190 -16.13 -64.90 71.91
CA ASP A 190 -17.28 -64.91 72.82
C ASP A 190 -16.75 -64.99 74.26
N VAL A 191 -16.99 -63.93 75.03
CA VAL A 191 -16.81 -63.93 76.48
C VAL A 191 -18.20 -63.76 77.08
N GLY A 192 -18.68 -64.83 77.67
CA GLY A 192 -19.92 -64.86 78.41
C GLY A 192 -19.77 -64.46 79.88
N ASP A 193 -20.93 -64.49 80.53
CA ASP A 193 -21.18 -64.73 81.95
C ASP A 193 -20.95 -63.56 82.93
N ARG A 194 -22.05 -62.87 83.30
CA ARG A 194 -22.76 -63.00 84.60
C ARG A 194 -23.73 -61.85 84.85
#